data_AF-A0AA39V288-F1
#
_entry.id   AF-A0AA39V288-F1
#
_cell.length_a   1.000
_cell.length_b   1.000
_cell.length_c   1.000
_cell.angle_alpha   90.00
_cell.angle_beta   90.00
_cell.angle_gamma   90.00
#
_symmetry.space_group_name_H-M   'P 1'
#
loop_
_entity.id
_entity.type
_entity.pdbx_description
1 polymer ?
#
loop_
_entity_poly.entity_id
_entity_poly.type
_entity_poly.pdbx_seq_one_letter_code
_entity_poly.pdbx_strand_id
1 'polypeptide(L)'
;MAFTAFLENQCLYFLGKHMFRKASVPMVSAYIAGLYAMQRRLGRAMDTETLQRHIDHLHNPHTLFTVCSILAMQCMDDVDCSAICRDITTLVQLRRQDAAWDGCRKKLHDLVENDVGDFFSKQRIPAMCDSQASCSLETDEIEAQKNNIRYAIQVLDDFFGGKAHINTIVSWYPLSSDKFCLLL
;
A
#
# COMPACT_ATOMS: atom_id res chain seq x y z
N MET A 1 -12.80 -8.82 14.79
CA MET A 1 -11.85 -8.46 15.85
C MET A 1 -10.66 -7.66 15.30
N ALA A 2 -9.71 -8.26 14.57
CA ALA A 2 -8.51 -7.50 14.12
C ALA A 2 -8.80 -6.34 13.13
N PHE A 3 -9.60 -6.57 12.08
CA PHE A 3 -9.98 -5.51 11.13
C PHE A 3 -10.79 -4.40 11.81
N THR A 4 -11.78 -4.78 12.62
CA THR A 4 -12.61 -3.86 13.42
C THR A 4 -11.74 -3.00 14.32
N ALA A 5 -10.83 -3.61 15.09
CA ALA A 5 -9.90 -2.89 15.95
C ALA A 5 -8.97 -1.97 15.16
N PHE A 6 -8.54 -2.36 13.95
CA PHE A 6 -7.70 -1.52 13.09
C PHE A 6 -8.43 -0.23 12.67
N LEU A 7 -9.72 -0.34 12.36
CA LEU A 7 -10.56 0.81 12.02
C LEU A 7 -10.91 1.66 13.24
N GLU A 8 -11.34 1.03 14.34
CA GLU A 8 -11.74 1.70 15.59
C GLU A 8 -10.59 2.47 16.24
N ASN A 9 -9.38 1.89 16.22
CA ASN A 9 -8.18 2.55 16.72
C ASN A 9 -7.60 3.58 15.73
N GLN A 10 -8.30 3.84 14.62
CA GLN A 10 -7.90 4.79 13.58
C GLN A 10 -6.46 4.60 13.13
N CYS A 11 -6.02 3.34 12.96
CA CYS A 11 -4.61 3.03 12.72
C CYS A 11 -4.05 3.77 11.50
N LEU A 12 -4.81 3.89 10.41
CA LEU A 12 -4.36 4.62 9.21
C LEU A 12 -4.24 6.13 9.45
N TYR A 13 -5.11 6.71 10.27
CA TYR A 13 -4.99 8.12 10.64
C TYR A 13 -3.76 8.36 11.51
N PHE A 14 -3.52 7.47 12.49
CA PHE A 14 -2.32 7.50 13.32
C PHE A 14 -1.06 7.37 12.46
N LEU A 15 -1.00 6.38 11.57
CA LEU A 15 0.12 6.20 10.64
C LEU A 15 0.25 7.40 9.68
N GLY A 16 -0.85 8.01 9.24
CA GLY A 16 -0.87 9.23 8.44
C GLY A 16 -0.23 10.43 9.13
N LYS A 17 -0.40 10.54 10.45
CA LYS A 17 0.15 11.62 11.27
C LYS A 17 1.58 11.38 11.74
N HIS A 18 1.98 10.12 11.85
CA HIS A 18 3.30 9.74 12.31
C HIS A 18 4.12 9.24 11.12
N MET A 19 5.10 10.06 10.72
CA MET A 19 6.12 9.83 9.68
C MET A 19 6.24 8.36 9.27
N PHE A 20 5.93 8.07 8.00
CA PHE A 20 5.81 6.70 7.52
C PHE A 20 7.12 5.95 7.73
N ARG A 21 7.03 4.84 8.47
CA ARG A 21 8.15 3.93 8.68
C ARG A 21 7.97 2.75 7.76
N LYS A 22 9.06 2.25 7.17
CA LYS A 22 9.06 0.96 6.44
C LYS A 22 8.36 -0.18 7.22
N ALA A 23 8.43 -0.13 8.55
CA ALA A 23 7.76 -1.08 9.44
C ALA A 23 6.22 -1.06 9.37
N SER A 24 5.57 0.01 8.87
CA SER A 24 4.11 0.06 8.71
C SER A 24 3.62 -0.62 7.42
N VAL A 25 4.50 -0.82 6.43
CA VAL A 25 4.14 -1.40 5.14
C VAL A 25 3.51 -2.80 5.28
N PRO A 26 4.12 -3.76 6.02
CA PRO A 26 3.53 -5.09 6.15
C PRO A 26 2.14 -5.07 6.79
N MET A 27 1.90 -4.16 7.74
CA MET A 27 0.62 -4.01 8.41
C MET A 27 -0.47 -3.51 7.46
N VAL A 28 -0.17 -2.47 6.66
CA VAL A 28 -1.11 -1.90 5.68
C VAL A 28 -1.35 -2.86 4.52
N SER A 29 -0.29 -3.50 4.02
CA SER A 29 -0.35 -4.53 2.98
C SER A 29 -1.26 -5.70 3.39
N ALA A 30 -1.05 -6.25 4.60
CA ALA A 30 -1.87 -7.33 5.13
C ALA A 30 -3.34 -6.93 5.32
N TYR A 31 -3.59 -5.69 5.78
CA TYR A 31 -4.93 -5.16 5.91
C TYR A 31 -5.66 -5.12 4.56
N ILE A 32 -5.03 -4.58 3.52
CA ILE A 32 -5.62 -4.49 2.17
C ILE A 32 -5.83 -5.87 1.55
N ALA A 33 -4.82 -6.74 1.62
CA ALA A 33 -4.91 -8.10 1.12
C ALA A 33 -6.04 -8.89 1.81
N GLY A 34 -6.21 -8.68 3.12
CA GLY A 34 -7.30 -9.26 3.90
C GLY A 34 -8.67 -8.78 3.44
N LEU A 35 -8.85 -7.47 3.26
CA LEU A 35 -10.10 -6.90 2.73
C LEU A 35 -10.40 -7.44 1.32
N TYR A 36 -9.39 -7.55 0.47
CA TYR A 36 -9.54 -8.06 -0.89
C TYR A 36 -9.95 -9.54 -0.89
N ALA A 37 -9.32 -10.36 -0.05
CA ALA A 37 -9.71 -11.76 0.14
C ALA A 37 -11.15 -11.89 0.65
N MET A 38 -11.58 -11.02 1.57
CA MET A 38 -12.95 -10.99 2.08
C MET A 38 -13.95 -10.58 0.98
N GLN A 39 -13.63 -9.57 0.18
CA GLN A 39 -14.43 -9.15 -0.98
C GLN A 39 -14.61 -10.29 -2.00
N ARG A 40 -13.56 -11.08 -2.23
CA ARG A 40 -13.60 -12.25 -3.14
C ARG A 40 -14.41 -13.43 -2.60
N ARG A 41 -14.56 -13.53 -1.27
CA ARG A 41 -15.27 -14.61 -0.56
C ARG A 41 -16.74 -14.30 -0.26
N LEU A 42 -17.26 -13.15 -0.69
CA LEU A 42 -18.58 -12.62 -0.33
C LEU A 42 -19.79 -13.53 -0.67
N GLY A 43 -19.58 -14.65 -1.36
CA GLY A 43 -20.60 -15.70 -1.49
C GLY A 43 -20.92 -16.45 -0.18
N ARG A 44 -20.18 -16.22 0.93
CA ARG A 44 -20.45 -16.86 2.23
C ARG A 44 -20.46 -15.83 3.38
N ALA A 45 -21.66 -15.37 3.73
CA ALA A 45 -22.09 -14.94 5.07
C ALA A 45 -21.12 -14.08 5.91
N MET A 46 -20.34 -13.20 5.29
CA MET A 46 -19.67 -12.13 6.01
C MET A 46 -20.56 -10.89 6.00
N ASP A 47 -20.54 -10.12 7.07
CA ASP A 47 -21.24 -8.84 7.15
C ASP A 47 -20.72 -7.88 6.06
N THR A 48 -21.44 -7.84 4.94
CA THR A 48 -21.19 -6.98 3.79
C THR A 48 -21.10 -5.52 4.20
N GLU A 49 -21.84 -5.10 5.24
CA GLU A 49 -21.80 -3.73 5.74
C GLU A 49 -20.46 -3.40 6.40
N THR A 50 -19.94 -4.34 7.21
CA THR A 50 -18.61 -4.17 7.82
C THR A 50 -17.51 -4.09 6.75
N LEU A 51 -17.52 -4.97 5.74
CA LEU A 51 -16.54 -4.88 4.65
C LEU A 51 -16.66 -3.54 3.90
N GLN A 52 -17.88 -3.15 3.56
CA GLN A 52 -18.12 -1.89 2.85
C GLN A 52 -17.61 -0.69 3.64
N ARG A 53 -17.84 -0.66 4.96
CA ARG A 53 -17.30 0.38 5.86
C ARG A 53 -15.78 0.49 5.81
N HIS A 54 -15.07 -0.63 5.75
CA HIS A 54 -13.61 -0.63 5.59
C HIS A 54 -13.17 -0.11 4.22
N ILE A 55 -13.87 -0.47 3.15
CA ILE A 55 -13.58 0.01 1.79
C ILE A 55 -13.88 1.52 1.69
N ASP A 56 -14.99 2.00 2.25
CA ASP A 56 -15.34 3.43 2.32
C ASP A 56 -14.27 4.21 3.08
N HIS A 57 -13.79 3.69 4.20
CA HIS A 57 -12.71 4.31 4.96
C HIS A 57 -11.41 4.40 4.16
N LEU A 58 -11.05 3.34 3.42
CA LEU A 58 -9.86 3.33 2.56
C LEU A 58 -9.95 4.34 1.41
N HIS A 59 -11.14 4.56 0.86
CA HIS A 59 -11.36 5.48 -0.27
C HIS A 59 -11.70 6.90 0.17
N ASN A 60 -11.68 7.19 1.47
CA ASN A 60 -11.59 8.58 1.92
C ASN A 60 -10.31 9.22 1.32
N PRO A 61 -10.38 10.41 0.69
CA PRO A 61 -9.24 10.98 -0.03
C PRO A 61 -7.96 11.17 0.79
N HIS A 62 -8.06 11.38 2.11
CA HIS A 62 -6.90 11.49 2.98
C HIS A 62 -6.32 10.10 3.29
N THR A 63 -7.18 9.15 3.65
CA THR A 63 -6.76 7.77 3.94
C THR A 63 -6.14 7.09 2.72
N LEU A 64 -6.72 7.28 1.54
CA LEU A 64 -6.23 6.70 0.28
C LEU A 64 -4.81 7.17 -0.03
N PHE A 65 -4.58 8.48 0.08
CA PHE A 65 -3.25 9.08 -0.08
C PHE A 65 -2.25 8.52 0.93
N THR A 66 -2.64 8.44 2.21
CA THR A 66 -1.82 7.88 3.28
C THR A 66 -1.43 6.43 3.00
N VAL A 67 -2.40 5.61 2.62
CA VAL A 67 -2.17 4.20 2.30
C VAL A 67 -1.25 4.04 1.10
N CYS A 68 -1.49 4.76 0.00
CA CYS A 68 -0.64 4.69 -1.19
C CYS A 68 0.79 5.13 -0.87
N SER A 69 0.93 6.20 -0.09
CA SER A 69 2.24 6.68 0.35
C SER A 69 2.97 5.65 1.22
N ILE A 70 2.27 4.99 2.16
CA ILE A 70 2.85 3.92 2.98
C ILE A 70 3.30 2.74 2.11
N LEU A 71 2.43 2.25 1.21
CA LEU A 71 2.76 1.10 0.36
C LEU A 71 3.98 1.37 -0.54
N ALA A 72 4.18 2.62 -0.96
CA ALA A 72 5.37 3.03 -1.69
C ALA A 72 6.66 2.99 -0.85
N MET A 73 6.64 2.83 0.48
CA MET A 73 7.85 2.84 1.32
C MET A 73 8.58 1.47 1.39
N GLN A 74 8.19 0.50 0.56
CA GLN A 74 8.64 -0.88 0.71
C GLN A 74 10.07 -1.14 0.25
N CYS A 75 10.59 -0.34 -0.70
CA CYS A 75 11.73 -0.70 -1.55
C CYS A 75 13.00 0.13 -1.28
N MET A 76 13.40 0.28 -0.02
CA MET A 76 14.62 1.05 0.31
C MET A 76 15.92 0.29 0.00
N ASP A 77 15.89 -1.05 -0.02
CA ASP A 77 17.09 -1.90 -0.05
C ASP A 77 17.07 -2.99 -1.14
N ASP A 78 15.99 -3.09 -1.92
CA ASP A 78 15.78 -4.16 -2.90
C ASP A 78 15.44 -3.54 -4.28
N VAL A 79 15.83 -4.21 -5.36
CA VAL A 79 15.49 -3.81 -6.74
C VAL A 79 14.05 -4.24 -7.08
N ASP A 80 13.45 -5.10 -6.25
CA ASP A 80 12.13 -5.67 -6.52
C ASP A 80 10.95 -4.79 -6.07
N CYS A 81 10.55 -3.87 -6.96
CA CYS A 81 9.32 -3.09 -6.81
C CYS A 81 8.03 -3.92 -7.03
N SER A 82 8.10 -5.24 -7.20
CA SER A 82 6.91 -6.10 -7.40
C SER A 82 5.91 -5.99 -6.26
N ALA A 83 6.38 -5.81 -5.02
CA ALA A 83 5.52 -5.68 -3.85
C ALA A 83 4.67 -4.41 -3.89
N ILE A 84 5.25 -3.27 -4.32
CA ILE A 84 4.52 -2.02 -4.53
C ILE A 84 3.43 -2.23 -5.59
N CYS A 85 3.79 -2.82 -6.73
CA CYS A 85 2.85 -3.07 -7.81
C CYS A 85 1.69 -3.96 -7.36
N ARG A 86 1.98 -5.07 -6.68
CA ARG A 86 0.98 -5.99 -6.14
C ARG A 86 0.04 -5.30 -5.16
N ASP A 87 0.57 -4.56 -4.20
CA ASP A 87 -0.22 -4.01 -3.11
C ASP A 87 -1.07 -2.82 -3.59
N ILE A 88 -0.51 -1.94 -4.43
CA ILE A 88 -1.27 -0.86 -5.10
C ILE A 88 -2.36 -1.45 -5.98
N THR A 89 -2.06 -2.46 -6.81
CA THR A 89 -3.06 -3.10 -7.66
C THR A 89 -4.17 -3.74 -6.81
N THR A 90 -3.83 -4.39 -5.70
CA THR A 90 -4.81 -4.99 -4.80
C THR A 90 -5.74 -3.93 -4.20
N LEU A 91 -5.18 -2.78 -3.78
CA LEU A 91 -5.96 -1.64 -3.29
C LEU A 91 -6.90 -1.09 -4.36
N VAL A 92 -6.42 -0.87 -5.58
CA VAL A 92 -7.24 -0.41 -6.72
C VAL A 92 -8.37 -1.39 -7.01
N GLN A 93 -8.12 -2.69 -6.90
CA GLN A 93 -9.15 -3.69 -7.15
C GLN A 93 -10.27 -3.71 -6.10
N LEU A 94 -10.06 -3.19 -4.89
CA LEU A 94 -11.13 -3.05 -3.89
C LEU A 94 -12.25 -2.13 -4.36
N ARG A 95 -11.90 -1.04 -5.09
CA ARG A 95 -12.86 -0.15 -5.74
C ARG A 95 -12.21 0.61 -6.89
N ARG A 96 -12.37 0.04 -8.08
CA ARG A 96 -11.73 0.55 -9.30
C ARG A 96 -12.29 1.90 -9.76
N GLN A 97 -13.60 2.11 -9.63
CA GLN A 97 -14.30 3.26 -10.19
C GLN A 97 -14.57 4.34 -9.13
N ASP A 98 -13.55 4.72 -8.35
CA ASP A 98 -13.66 5.78 -7.35
C ASP A 98 -12.94 7.06 -7.80
N ALA A 99 -13.62 8.20 -7.76
CA ALA A 99 -13.05 9.49 -8.14
C ALA A 99 -11.92 9.96 -7.19
N ALA A 100 -11.81 9.37 -6.00
CA ALA A 100 -10.72 9.64 -5.07
C ALA A 100 -9.35 9.27 -5.66
N TRP A 101 -9.28 8.37 -6.64
CA TRP A 101 -8.03 7.99 -7.30
C TRP A 101 -7.35 9.15 -8.02
N ASP A 102 -8.10 10.02 -8.69
CA ASP A 102 -7.55 11.19 -9.38
C ASP A 102 -6.91 12.18 -8.39
N GLY A 103 -7.62 12.44 -7.28
CA GLY A 103 -7.11 13.27 -6.20
C GLY A 103 -5.89 12.65 -5.52
N CYS A 104 -5.87 11.34 -5.32
CA CYS A 104 -4.74 10.62 -4.74
C CYS A 104 -3.50 10.71 -5.64
N ARG A 105 -3.64 10.40 -6.94
CA ARG A 105 -2.54 10.49 -7.91
C ARG A 105 -1.94 11.88 -7.97
N LYS A 106 -2.78 12.92 -8.06
CA LYS A 106 -2.30 14.31 -8.06
C LYS A 106 -1.48 14.63 -6.81
N LYS A 107 -1.96 14.24 -5.62
CA LYS A 107 -1.22 14.46 -4.37
C LYS A 107 0.10 13.69 -4.30
N LEU A 108 0.17 12.49 -4.88
CA LEU A 108 1.42 11.73 -4.95
C LEU A 108 2.43 12.41 -5.88
N HIS A 109 1.99 12.97 -7.02
CA HIS A 109 2.84 13.81 -7.86
C HIS A 109 3.35 15.03 -7.10
N ASP A 110 2.43 15.79 -6.49
CA ASP A 110 2.77 16.98 -5.72
C ASP A 110 3.79 16.66 -4.62
N LEU A 111 3.65 15.51 -3.95
CA LEU A 111 4.54 15.03 -2.91
C LEU A 111 5.98 14.81 -3.43
N VAL A 112 6.14 14.17 -4.59
CA VAL A 112 7.46 13.89 -5.18
C VAL A 112 8.15 15.17 -5.66
N GLU A 113 7.38 16.07 -6.27
CA GLU A 113 7.90 17.30 -6.88
C GLU A 113 8.24 18.36 -5.84
N ASN A 114 7.36 18.55 -4.84
CA ASN A 114 7.44 19.70 -3.93
C ASN A 114 7.79 19.33 -2.48
N ASP A 115 7.99 18.04 -2.17
CA ASP A 115 8.14 17.54 -0.78
C ASP A 115 7.08 18.14 0.15
N VAL A 116 5.81 18.09 -0.26
CA VAL A 116 4.72 18.81 0.40
C VAL A 116 4.66 18.46 1.90
N GLY A 117 4.82 19.49 2.74
CA GLY A 117 4.77 19.36 4.20
C GLY A 117 6.09 18.93 4.84
N ASP A 118 7.21 19.01 4.12
CA ASP A 118 8.54 18.50 4.50
C ASP A 118 8.46 17.00 4.82
N PHE A 119 7.75 16.28 3.96
CA PHE A 119 7.37 14.90 4.21
C PHE A 119 8.57 13.98 4.32
N PHE A 120 9.50 14.06 3.36
CA PHE A 120 10.70 13.25 3.36
C PHE A 120 11.71 13.78 4.38
N SER A 121 11.90 15.09 4.40
CA SER A 121 12.88 15.75 5.27
C SER A 121 12.54 15.68 6.76
N LYS A 122 11.26 15.50 7.12
CA LYS A 122 10.90 15.24 8.52
C LYS A 122 11.07 13.78 8.90
N GLN A 123 11.00 12.82 7.98
CA GLN A 123 11.14 11.40 8.32
C GLN A 123 12.44 11.13 9.07
N ARG A 124 12.33 10.37 10.16
CA ARG A 124 13.46 9.99 10.99
C ARG A 124 13.55 8.49 11.16
N ILE A 125 14.75 7.96 10.96
CA ILE A 125 15.09 6.56 11.21
C ILE A 125 15.64 6.47 12.65
N PRO A 126 15.25 5.44 13.44
CA PRO A 126 15.91 5.16 14.71
C PRO A 126 17.41 4.97 14.49
N ALA A 127 18.26 5.72 15.21
CA ALA A 127 19.70 5.56 15.09
C ALA A 127 20.09 4.15 15.56
N MET A 128 20.90 3.45 14.76
CA MET A 128 21.36 2.08 15.03
C MET A 128 22.06 1.92 16.40
N CYS A 129 22.64 2.99 16.94
CA CYS A 129 23.51 2.92 18.11
C CYS A 129 22.97 3.64 19.36
N ASP A 130 21.86 4.37 19.26
CA ASP A 130 21.28 5.08 20.41
C ASP A 130 19.75 5.00 20.35
N SER A 131 19.12 4.28 21.28
CA SER A 131 17.68 4.02 21.28
C SER A 131 16.80 5.27 21.44
N GLN A 132 17.42 6.45 21.63
CA GLN A 132 16.77 7.76 21.72
C GLN A 132 17.17 8.72 20.59
N ALA A 133 18.22 8.45 19.82
CA ALA A 133 18.61 9.28 18.70
C ALA A 133 17.85 8.86 17.44
N SER A 134 17.38 9.84 16.68
CA SER A 134 16.68 9.61 15.42
C SER A 134 17.39 10.43 14.35
N CYS A 135 17.95 9.78 13.35
CA CYS A 135 18.63 10.47 12.24
C CYS A 135 17.60 10.90 11.20
N SER A 136 17.79 12.09 10.63
CA SER A 136 17.09 12.47 9.39
C SER A 136 17.44 11.46 8.30
N LEU A 137 16.52 11.25 7.35
CA LEU A 137 16.87 10.56 6.12
C LEU A 137 18.05 11.24 5.43
N GLU A 138 18.95 10.45 4.89
CA GLU A 138 20.00 10.91 3.99
C GLU A 138 19.41 11.25 2.61
N THR A 139 20.11 12.06 1.81
CA THR A 139 19.64 12.48 0.48
C THR A 139 19.32 11.29 -0.43
N ASP A 140 20.14 10.24 -0.38
CA ASP A 140 19.94 9.05 -1.21
C ASP A 140 18.70 8.25 -0.76
N GLU A 141 18.41 8.21 0.54
CA GLU A 141 17.20 7.58 1.08
C GLU A 141 15.94 8.35 0.67
N ILE A 142 15.99 9.69 0.72
CA ILE A 142 14.89 10.55 0.23
C ILE A 142 14.62 10.27 -1.25
N GLU A 143 15.66 10.19 -2.07
CA GLU A 143 15.51 9.94 -3.50
C GLU A 143 15.00 8.53 -3.79
N ALA A 144 15.44 7.52 -3.02
CA ALA A 144 14.89 6.17 -3.09
C ALA A 144 13.38 6.15 -2.80
N GLN A 145 12.93 6.85 -1.77
CA GLN A 145 11.50 6.95 -1.47
C GLN A 145 10.73 7.69 -2.56
N LYS A 146 11.28 8.78 -3.09
CA LYS A 146 10.68 9.49 -4.25
C LYS A 146 10.55 8.57 -5.46
N ASN A 147 11.58 7.77 -5.76
CA ASN A 147 11.53 6.79 -6.84
C ASN A 147 10.44 5.74 -6.63
N ASN A 148 10.27 5.26 -5.40
CA ASN A 148 9.21 4.31 -5.11
C ASN A 148 7.81 4.92 -5.26
N ILE A 149 7.62 6.18 -4.88
CA ILE A 149 6.35 6.88 -5.11
C ILE A 149 6.13 7.11 -6.61
N ARG A 150 7.16 7.49 -7.37
CA ARG A 150 7.07 7.58 -8.85
C ARG A 150 6.65 6.24 -9.46
N TYR A 151 7.18 5.13 -8.97
CA TYR A 151 6.78 3.81 -9.42
C TYR A 151 5.32 3.48 -9.06
N ALA A 152 4.87 3.80 -7.84
CA ALA A 152 3.47 3.64 -7.46
C ALA A 152 2.51 4.47 -8.34
N ILE A 153 2.88 5.72 -8.66
CA ILE A 153 2.17 6.57 -9.60
C ILE A 153 2.10 5.90 -10.98
N GLN A 154 3.22 5.40 -11.49
CA GLN A 154 3.27 4.70 -12.78
C GLN A 154 2.31 3.51 -12.80
N VAL A 155 2.28 2.68 -11.75
CA VAL A 155 1.34 1.55 -11.63
C VAL A 155 -0.11 2.03 -11.70
N LEU A 156 -0.44 3.14 -11.03
CA LEU A 156 -1.79 3.72 -11.08
C LEU A 156 -2.13 4.26 -12.48
N ASP A 157 -1.20 4.97 -13.12
CA ASP A 157 -1.40 5.53 -14.45
C ASP A 157 -1.51 4.47 -15.53
N ASP A 158 -0.73 3.39 -15.45
CA ASP A 158 -0.85 2.26 -16.36
C ASP A 158 -2.20 1.55 -16.17
N PHE A 159 -2.67 1.42 -14.93
CA PHE A 159 -3.99 0.85 -14.62
C PHE A 159 -5.14 1.68 -15.20
N PHE A 160 -5.14 3.00 -14.96
CA PHE A 160 -6.25 3.89 -15.37
C PHE A 160 -6.14 4.40 -16.81
N GLY A 161 -4.93 4.49 -17.37
CA GLY A 161 -4.66 4.93 -18.74
C GLY A 161 -4.92 3.87 -19.81
N GLY A 162 -5.45 2.70 -19.43
CA GLY A 162 -5.76 1.61 -20.36
C GLY A 162 -4.55 0.87 -20.92
N LYS A 163 -3.33 1.16 -20.41
CA LYS A 163 -2.11 0.43 -20.77
C LYS A 163 -1.98 -0.91 -20.05
N ALA A 164 -2.75 -1.13 -18.97
CA ALA A 164 -2.84 -2.40 -18.25
C ALA A 164 -3.67 -3.49 -18.95
N HIS A 165 -3.75 -3.48 -20.29
CA HIS A 165 -4.31 -4.58 -21.07
C HIS A 165 -3.28 -5.10 -22.07
N ILE A 166 -2.51 -6.12 -21.64
CA ILE A 166 -2.34 -7.44 -22.28
C ILE A 166 -1.24 -8.20 -21.51
N ASN A 167 -1.57 -9.43 -21.05
CA ASN A 167 -0.76 -10.41 -20.31
C ASN A 167 -0.54 -10.08 -18.81
N THR A 168 -1.20 -10.70 -17.82
CA THR A 168 -1.46 -12.13 -17.67
C THR A 168 -2.51 -12.31 -16.58
N ILE A 169 -3.65 -12.94 -16.89
CA ILE A 169 -4.42 -13.66 -15.87
C ILE A 169 -3.81 -15.07 -15.82
N VAL A 170 -3.40 -15.48 -14.62
CA VAL A 170 -2.88 -16.79 -14.19
C VAL A 170 -1.35 -17.01 -14.26
N SER A 171 -0.82 -17.42 -13.10
CA SER A 171 0.50 -18.04 -12.80
C SER A 171 1.71 -17.13 -12.51
N TRP A 172 1.76 -16.59 -11.30
CA TRP A 172 3.02 -16.51 -10.53
C TRP A 172 2.78 -17.04 -9.11
N TYR A 173 2.53 -18.35 -9.03
CA TYR A 173 2.86 -19.14 -7.85
C TYR A 173 3.94 -20.14 -8.30
N PRO A 174 5.10 -20.21 -7.66
CA PRO A 174 5.77 -21.48 -7.54
C PRO A 174 4.98 -22.31 -6.53
N LEU A 175 4.13 -23.19 -7.05
CA LEU A 175 3.74 -24.39 -6.33
C LEU A 175 5.03 -25.17 -6.04
N SER A 176 5.57 -25.05 -4.83
CA SER A 176 6.55 -26.00 -4.32
C SER A 176 5.92 -26.81 -3.20
N SER A 177 5.43 -27.97 -3.64
CA SER A 177 5.48 -29.26 -2.96
C SER A 177 4.94 -29.36 -1.54
N ASP A 178 3.66 -29.75 -1.44
CA ASP A 178 3.30 -30.85 -0.57
C ASP A 178 2.52 -31.92 -1.35
N LYS A 179 3.28 -32.95 -1.70
CA LYS A 179 2.95 -34.38 -1.72
C LYS A 179 1.46 -34.78 -1.67
N PHE A 180 1.13 -35.55 -2.72
CA PHE A 180 0.26 -36.74 -2.73
C PHE A 180 -1.26 -36.58 -2.70
N CYS A 181 -1.87 -36.90 -3.85
CA CYS A 181 -2.89 -37.95 -4.04
C CYS A 181 -2.98 -38.22 -5.56
N LEU A 182 -2.85 -39.41 -6.14
CA LEU A 182 -2.53 -40.78 -5.72
C LEU A 182 -2.19 -41.53 -7.02
N LEU A 183 -1.44 -42.62 -6.89
CA LEU A 183 -0.96 -43.53 -7.94
C LEU A 183 -2.06 -44.15 -8.81
N LEU A 184 -1.76 -44.28 -10.10
CA LEU A 184 -1.71 -45.59 -10.77
C LEU A 184 -0.26 -45.84 -11.20
#